data_AF-A0A6V7U272-F1
#
_entry.id   AF-A0A6V7U272-F1
#
_cell.length_a   1.000
_cell.length_b   1.000
_cell.length_c   1.000
_cell.angle_alpha   90.00
_cell.angle_beta   90.00
_cell.angle_gamma   90.00
#
_symmetry.space_group_name_H-M   'P 1'
#
loop_
_entity.id
_entity.type
_entity.pdbx_description
1 polymer ?
#
loop_
_entity_poly.entity_id
_entity_poly.type
_entity_poly.pdbx_seq_one_letter_code
_entity_poly.pdbx_strand_id
1 'polypeptide(L)'
;MSFLNIFNNLLFNILLFVLIYLINSEEEFNFNIGNLNLFCPEPKENWHFVGNGCFKKIFKKFNWKEANEFCQNFENNSSNSLFLDNFLLYKDLSKSLNKEFNGSFEFWTSWYINLNNSKELPDRIFKFNSNYSINIYNPNWALLQPQFEEFLNDKENILCISWNSMLSDKENFGWRLRNCSELLPTICQTFACFLDSNKHPQHRCSDNSGCISHLNFCNGIEDCKNGEDEINNKCLCSNDKIIKKELSFPYGNIYFPLIKSSKQNLINIKCPQQLIRYEWLIKNKVGAKIKLNFLSLHLNYFDKLKLKLGNNKEININNNLNTSNYLIDENKLIIIFEKYIIDNLINDSYFYLQYFVDEASVCERTFESWNGTFSPPLAIPDNNGYYKTPIKCHWIINNKNNGIVFIKLLLNQLILNDWLLIKLIGNNQQIIYKNLTSNYINYSFGFLSTFSEIHFIFNSNNNLFGGKGFKINFERSKYNY
;
A
#
# COMPACT_ATOMS: atom_id res chain seq x y z
N MET A 1 79.40 11.07 -3.27
CA MET A 1 78.40 11.93 -3.94
C MET A 1 77.48 11.18 -4.92
N SER A 2 77.76 9.94 -5.34
CA SER A 2 76.92 9.21 -6.32
C SER A 2 75.70 8.49 -5.73
N PHE A 3 75.71 8.11 -4.46
CA PHE A 3 74.60 7.36 -3.84
C PHE A 3 73.36 8.21 -3.51
N LEU A 4 73.53 9.50 -3.19
CA LEU A 4 72.40 10.38 -2.89
C LEU A 4 71.53 10.69 -4.13
N ASN A 5 72.14 10.77 -5.31
CA ASN A 5 71.42 11.05 -6.57
C ASN A 5 70.57 9.87 -7.04
N ILE A 6 70.98 8.64 -6.76
CA ILE A 6 70.22 7.44 -7.12
C ILE A 6 68.96 7.33 -6.25
N PHE A 7 69.09 7.63 -4.95
CA PHE A 7 67.96 7.60 -4.02
C PHE A 7 66.92 8.69 -4.34
N ASN A 8 67.37 9.90 -4.67
CA ASN A 8 66.46 10.98 -5.07
C ASN A 8 65.72 10.69 -6.39
N ASN A 9 66.38 10.07 -7.38
CA ASN A 9 65.72 9.69 -8.63
C ASN A 9 64.71 8.55 -8.43
N LEU A 10 64.99 7.60 -7.54
CA LEU A 10 64.03 6.54 -7.23
C LEU A 10 62.81 7.09 -6.50
N LEU A 11 63.01 7.98 -5.53
CA LEU A 11 61.93 8.62 -4.79
C LEU A 11 61.06 9.49 -5.70
N PHE A 12 61.68 10.22 -6.63
CA PHE A 12 60.99 11.06 -7.60
C PHE A 12 60.17 10.24 -8.60
N ASN A 13 60.71 9.12 -9.10
CA ASN A 13 59.97 8.22 -9.99
C ASN A 13 58.81 7.50 -9.28
N ILE A 14 58.97 7.14 -8.01
CA ILE A 14 57.88 6.57 -7.20
C ILE A 14 56.80 7.63 -6.96
N LEU A 15 57.18 8.87 -6.62
CA LEU A 15 56.22 9.97 -6.46
C LEU A 15 55.49 10.30 -7.75
N LEU A 16 56.17 10.24 -8.90
CA LEU A 16 55.55 10.46 -10.21
C LEU A 16 54.57 9.33 -10.54
N PHE A 17 54.92 8.07 -10.26
CA PHE A 17 54.02 6.92 -10.43
C PHE A 17 52.79 7.01 -9.51
N VAL A 18 52.97 7.44 -8.25
CA VAL A 18 51.87 7.66 -7.31
C VAL A 18 50.99 8.82 -7.75
N LEU A 19 51.57 9.92 -8.25
CA LEU A 19 50.80 11.03 -8.82
C LEU A 19 50.01 10.61 -10.06
N ILE A 20 50.63 9.87 -10.99
CA ILE A 20 49.95 9.36 -12.19
C ILE A 20 48.83 8.39 -11.80
N TYR A 21 49.04 7.56 -10.78
CA TYR A 21 48.02 6.64 -10.27
C TYR A 21 46.86 7.39 -9.59
N LEU A 22 47.16 8.48 -8.85
CA LEU A 22 46.16 9.35 -8.23
C LEU A 22 45.40 10.21 -9.24
N ILE A 23 46.02 10.57 -10.38
CA ILE A 23 45.36 11.33 -11.46
C ILE A 23 44.50 10.40 -12.34
N ASN A 24 44.81 9.09 -12.39
CA ASN A 24 44.04 8.08 -13.13
C ASN A 24 42.83 7.52 -12.36
N SER A 25 42.45 8.09 -11.22
CA SER A 25 41.11 7.83 -10.70
C SER A 25 40.12 8.42 -11.70
N GLU A 26 39.49 7.58 -12.51
CA GLU A 26 38.35 7.97 -13.34
C GLU A 26 37.41 8.77 -12.44
N GLU A 27 37.32 10.09 -12.66
CA GLU A 27 36.31 10.90 -12.00
C GLU A 27 34.95 10.39 -12.48
N GLU A 28 34.37 9.45 -11.72
CA GLU A 28 32.99 9.08 -11.84
C GLU A 28 32.18 10.32 -11.45
N PHE A 29 31.75 11.06 -12.47
CA PHE A 29 30.81 12.15 -12.31
C PHE A 29 29.51 11.58 -11.70
N ASN A 30 29.37 11.68 -10.39
CA ASN A 30 28.15 11.33 -9.66
C ASN A 30 27.08 12.38 -9.98
N PHE A 31 26.40 12.23 -11.10
CA PHE A 31 25.17 12.96 -11.39
C PHE A 31 24.00 12.25 -10.69
N ASN A 32 23.33 12.96 -9.78
CA ASN A 32 22.15 12.47 -9.09
C ASN A 32 20.92 13.28 -9.56
N ILE A 33 20.11 12.70 -10.45
CA ILE A 33 18.87 13.33 -10.94
C ILE A 33 17.74 13.05 -9.93
N GLY A 34 17.75 13.76 -8.79
CA GLY A 34 16.69 13.71 -7.78
C GLY A 34 16.42 12.33 -7.14
N ASN A 35 15.73 12.31 -6.00
CA ASN A 35 15.29 11.07 -5.35
C ASN A 35 13.99 10.56 -5.99
N LEU A 36 14.02 10.22 -7.28
CA LEU A 36 12.90 9.55 -7.94
C LEU A 36 13.12 8.02 -7.84
N ASN A 37 12.24 7.35 -7.10
CA ASN A 37 12.24 5.89 -7.03
C ASN A 37 11.63 5.34 -8.32
N LEU A 38 12.49 5.07 -9.29
CA LEU A 38 12.13 4.50 -10.59
C LEU A 38 12.21 2.98 -10.54
N PHE A 39 11.32 2.31 -11.28
CA PHE A 39 11.30 0.86 -11.43
C PHE A 39 11.07 0.45 -12.89
N CYS A 40 11.63 -0.70 -13.24
CA CYS A 40 11.47 -1.32 -14.56
C CYS A 40 10.31 -2.31 -14.60
N PRO A 41 9.86 -2.71 -15.80
CA PRO A 41 8.97 -3.86 -15.96
C PRO A 41 9.54 -5.10 -15.23
N GLU A 42 8.67 -6.03 -14.83
CA GLU A 42 8.92 -7.04 -13.79
C GLU A 42 10.36 -7.57 -13.68
N PRO A 43 10.93 -7.69 -12.45
CA PRO A 43 12.30 -8.16 -12.22
C PRO A 43 12.54 -9.61 -12.66
N LYS A 44 11.49 -10.40 -12.94
CA LYS A 44 11.61 -11.76 -13.48
C LYS A 44 12.01 -11.79 -14.96
N GLU A 45 11.96 -10.66 -15.66
CA GLU A 45 12.25 -10.57 -17.09
C GLU A 45 13.66 -10.03 -17.43
N ASN A 46 14.54 -9.88 -16.43
CA ASN A 46 15.92 -9.37 -16.60
C ASN A 46 16.00 -7.98 -17.27
N TRP A 47 15.14 -7.05 -16.85
CA TRP A 47 15.26 -5.64 -17.22
C TRP A 47 16.28 -4.94 -16.31
N HIS A 48 17.29 -4.31 -16.92
CA HIS A 48 18.30 -3.52 -16.24
C HIS A 48 17.92 -2.04 -16.27
N PHE A 49 17.99 -1.39 -15.12
CA PHE A 49 17.71 0.03 -14.99
C PHE A 49 18.98 0.86 -15.21
N VAL A 50 18.94 1.80 -16.16
CA VAL A 50 20.05 2.72 -16.45
C VAL A 50 19.48 4.10 -16.77
N GLY A 51 19.90 5.12 -16.01
CA GLY A 51 19.39 6.48 -16.15
C GLY A 51 17.89 6.59 -15.84
N ASN A 52 17.07 6.80 -16.87
CA ASN A 52 15.60 6.80 -16.80
C ASN A 52 14.97 5.68 -17.66
N GLY A 53 15.79 4.76 -18.17
CA GLY A 53 15.40 3.69 -19.07
C GLY A 53 15.58 2.31 -18.46
N CYS A 54 14.93 1.35 -19.09
CA CYS A 54 14.96 -0.06 -18.78
C CYS A 54 15.40 -0.83 -20.02
N PHE A 55 16.34 -1.76 -19.85
CA PHE A 55 17.01 -2.46 -20.95
C PHE A 55 16.98 -3.97 -20.72
N LYS A 56 16.51 -4.73 -21.70
CA LYS A 56 16.48 -6.19 -21.66
C LYS A 56 17.29 -6.74 -22.82
N LYS A 57 18.31 -7.52 -22.49
CA LYS A 57 19.15 -8.19 -23.48
C LYS A 57 18.46 -9.42 -24.03
N ILE A 58 18.47 -9.56 -25.35
CA ILE A 58 17.94 -10.73 -26.06
C ILE A 58 19.10 -11.46 -26.73
N PHE A 59 19.39 -12.67 -26.27
CA PHE A 59 20.51 -13.48 -26.77
C PHE A 59 20.26 -14.08 -28.16
N LYS A 60 18.98 -14.27 -28.53
CA LYS A 60 18.62 -14.75 -29.86
C LYS A 60 19.07 -13.73 -30.89
N LYS A 61 19.71 -14.22 -31.96
CA LYS A 61 20.21 -13.40 -33.05
C LYS A 61 19.14 -13.26 -34.13
N PHE A 62 19.02 -12.06 -34.67
CA PHE A 62 18.06 -11.68 -35.69
C PHE A 62 18.75 -10.82 -36.75
N ASN A 63 18.16 -10.73 -37.93
CA ASN A 63 18.48 -9.60 -38.83
C ASN A 63 17.95 -8.29 -38.22
N TRP A 64 18.39 -7.15 -38.75
CA TRP A 64 18.06 -5.86 -38.16
C TRP A 64 16.54 -5.61 -38.08
N LYS A 65 15.80 -5.94 -39.14
CA LYS A 65 14.35 -5.71 -39.18
C LYS A 65 13.61 -6.58 -38.16
N GLU A 66 13.94 -7.88 -38.12
CA GLU A 66 13.37 -8.83 -37.17
C GLU A 66 13.69 -8.45 -35.72
N ALA A 67 14.91 -7.96 -35.44
CA ALA A 67 15.28 -7.48 -34.11
C ALA A 67 14.36 -6.33 -33.64
N ASN A 68 14.09 -5.39 -34.54
CA ASN A 68 13.24 -4.24 -34.28
C ASN A 68 11.78 -4.64 -34.05
N GLU A 69 11.23 -5.53 -34.88
CA GLU A 69 9.87 -6.06 -34.72
C GLU A 69 9.76 -6.93 -33.45
N PHE A 70 10.80 -7.68 -33.10
CA PHE A 70 10.79 -8.57 -31.92
C PHE A 70 10.61 -7.81 -30.61
N CYS A 71 11.24 -6.64 -30.43
CA CYS A 71 11.06 -5.84 -29.23
C CYS A 71 9.64 -5.24 -29.12
N GLN A 72 8.97 -5.00 -30.24
CA GLN A 72 7.62 -4.46 -30.29
C GLN A 72 6.53 -5.49 -29.94
N ASN A 73 6.89 -6.76 -29.79
CA ASN A 73 5.96 -7.80 -29.36
C ASN A 73 5.47 -7.58 -27.92
N PHE A 74 4.23 -8.00 -27.66
CA PHE A 74 3.60 -7.92 -26.33
C PHE A 74 4.43 -8.62 -25.23
N GLU A 75 5.07 -9.76 -25.53
CA GLU A 75 5.96 -10.48 -24.60
C GLU A 75 7.21 -9.67 -24.17
N ASN A 76 7.55 -8.63 -24.92
CA ASN A 76 8.64 -7.71 -24.60
C ASN A 76 8.09 -6.32 -24.22
N ASN A 77 6.89 -6.27 -23.62
CA ASN A 77 6.26 -5.05 -23.12
C ASN A 77 6.09 -3.95 -24.17
N SER A 78 5.86 -4.34 -25.43
CA SER A 78 5.71 -3.42 -26.58
C SER A 78 6.86 -2.40 -26.64
N SER A 79 8.06 -2.86 -26.29
CA SER A 79 9.26 -2.02 -26.15
C SER A 79 9.85 -1.66 -27.50
N ASN A 80 10.82 -0.75 -27.49
CA ASN A 80 11.56 -0.38 -28.69
C ASN A 80 12.87 -1.16 -28.73
N SER A 81 13.44 -1.37 -29.92
CA SER A 81 14.88 -1.71 -29.98
C SER A 81 15.73 -0.55 -29.49
N LEU A 82 16.96 -0.85 -29.06
CA LEU A 82 17.90 0.11 -28.52
C LEU A 82 18.05 1.34 -29.43
N PHE A 83 17.56 2.49 -28.95
CA PHE A 83 17.56 3.76 -29.68
C PHE A 83 18.33 4.84 -28.94
N LEU A 84 19.01 4.47 -27.84
CA LEU A 84 19.77 5.37 -27.00
C LEU A 84 20.76 6.18 -27.86
N ASP A 85 20.89 7.47 -27.61
CA ASP A 85 21.74 8.38 -28.37
C ASP A 85 22.68 9.20 -27.47
N ASN A 86 22.67 8.95 -26.16
CA ASN A 86 23.52 9.59 -25.16
C ASN A 86 24.73 8.70 -24.79
N PHE A 87 25.93 9.19 -25.09
CA PHE A 87 27.19 8.48 -24.80
C PHE A 87 27.35 8.05 -23.34
N LEU A 88 26.97 8.90 -22.38
CA LEU A 88 27.11 8.59 -20.94
C LEU A 88 26.25 7.40 -20.55
N LEU A 89 25.00 7.35 -21.02
CA LEU A 89 24.11 6.24 -20.73
C LEU A 89 24.56 4.95 -21.45
N TYR A 90 25.20 5.03 -22.62
CA TYR A 90 25.82 3.86 -23.26
C TYR A 90 26.96 3.28 -22.41
N LYS A 91 27.80 4.14 -21.81
CA LYS A 91 28.87 3.72 -20.89
C LYS A 91 28.28 3.02 -19.67
N ASP A 92 27.25 3.59 -19.06
CA ASP A 92 26.60 3.00 -17.88
C ASP A 92 25.89 1.69 -18.19
N LEU A 93 25.19 1.64 -19.33
CA LEU A 93 24.54 0.42 -19.81
C LEU A 93 25.57 -0.68 -20.07
N SER A 94 26.70 -0.35 -20.69
CA SER A 94 27.80 -1.28 -20.89
C SER A 94 28.37 -1.81 -19.56
N LYS A 95 28.60 -0.94 -18.56
CA LYS A 95 29.04 -1.37 -17.21
C LYS A 95 28.04 -2.37 -16.60
N SER A 96 26.73 -2.12 -16.76
CA SER A 96 25.68 -3.03 -16.28
C SER A 96 25.69 -4.37 -17.02
N LEU A 97 25.85 -4.36 -18.35
CA LEU A 97 25.83 -5.56 -19.18
C LEU A 97 27.09 -6.42 -19.04
N ASN A 98 28.26 -5.80 -18.84
CA ASN A 98 29.55 -6.49 -18.75
C ASN A 98 29.81 -7.16 -17.40
N LYS A 99 29.14 -6.72 -16.32
CA LYS A 99 29.27 -7.33 -14.99
C LYS A 99 28.65 -8.74 -14.90
N GLU A 100 27.75 -9.08 -15.82
CA GLU A 100 26.90 -10.27 -15.68
C GLU A 100 27.18 -11.39 -16.71
N PHE A 101 27.97 -11.17 -17.78
CA PHE A 101 27.98 -12.15 -18.89
C PHE A 101 29.30 -12.32 -19.66
N ASN A 102 29.70 -13.58 -19.90
CA ASN A 102 30.62 -14.00 -20.97
C ASN A 102 29.79 -14.22 -22.26
N GLY A 103 29.80 -13.28 -23.21
CA GLY A 103 29.00 -13.41 -24.45
C GLY A 103 29.28 -12.33 -25.49
N SER A 104 28.45 -12.25 -26.53
CA SER A 104 28.54 -11.24 -27.59
C SER A 104 28.40 -9.81 -27.05
N PHE A 105 29.27 -8.91 -27.50
CA PHE A 105 29.31 -7.50 -27.10
C PHE A 105 28.63 -6.55 -28.09
N GLU A 106 28.26 -7.04 -29.28
CA GLU A 106 27.68 -6.24 -30.36
C GLU A 106 26.19 -6.54 -30.51
N PHE A 107 25.37 -5.48 -30.59
CA PHE A 107 23.91 -5.54 -30.57
C PHE A 107 23.29 -4.69 -31.66
N TRP A 108 22.15 -5.10 -32.20
CA TRP A 108 21.35 -4.24 -33.08
C TRP A 108 20.79 -3.02 -32.34
N THR A 109 20.86 -1.86 -32.99
CA THR A 109 20.15 -0.65 -32.59
C THR A 109 18.94 -0.42 -33.50
N SER A 110 18.05 0.50 -33.15
CA SER A 110 16.94 0.90 -34.03
C SER A 110 17.34 1.88 -35.13
N TRP A 111 18.63 2.21 -35.23
CA TRP A 111 19.15 3.25 -36.12
C TRP A 111 19.59 2.67 -37.45
N TYR A 112 19.28 3.38 -38.53
CA TYR A 112 19.71 3.04 -39.88
C TYR A 112 20.00 4.28 -40.72
N ILE A 113 20.77 4.10 -41.77
CA ILE A 113 21.10 5.11 -42.75
C ILE A 113 20.48 4.68 -44.07
N ASN A 114 19.74 5.59 -44.69
CA ASN A 114 19.24 5.41 -46.04
C ASN A 114 20.20 6.11 -47.00
N LEU A 115 20.90 5.33 -47.80
CA LEU A 115 21.71 5.79 -48.91
C LEU A 115 20.75 6.07 -50.07
N ASN A 116 20.22 7.30 -50.13
CA ASN A 116 19.63 7.78 -51.37
C ASN A 116 20.71 7.69 -52.46
N ASN A 117 20.34 7.38 -53.71
CA ASN A 117 21.25 7.26 -54.87
C ASN A 117 22.10 8.53 -55.18
N SER A 118 22.17 9.50 -54.28
CA SER A 118 23.05 10.66 -54.27
C SER A 118 24.47 10.27 -53.84
N LYS A 119 25.47 10.79 -54.55
CA LYS A 119 26.91 10.66 -54.23
C LYS A 119 27.35 11.45 -52.99
N GLU A 120 26.41 11.96 -52.19
CA GLU A 120 26.67 12.79 -51.02
C GLU A 120 26.61 11.94 -49.76
N LEU A 121 27.48 12.25 -48.80
CA LEU A 121 27.47 11.61 -47.48
C LEU A 121 26.11 11.86 -46.80
N PRO A 122 25.49 10.83 -46.19
CA PRO A 122 24.24 11.01 -45.49
C PRO A 122 24.47 11.80 -44.21
N ASP A 123 23.83 12.97 -44.09
CA ASP A 123 23.92 13.80 -42.88
C ASP A 123 23.03 13.30 -41.73
N ARG A 124 22.12 12.36 -42.03
CA ARG A 124 21.07 11.92 -41.10
C ARG A 124 21.03 10.42 -40.95
N ILE A 125 20.78 10.01 -39.71
CA ILE A 125 20.46 8.66 -39.30
C ILE A 125 18.98 8.64 -38.89
N PHE A 126 18.25 7.64 -39.37
CA PHE A 126 16.82 7.50 -39.14
C PHE A 126 16.54 6.41 -38.11
N LYS A 127 15.48 6.62 -37.32
CA LYS A 127 14.98 5.61 -36.38
C LYS A 127 13.92 4.74 -37.03
N PHE A 128 13.99 3.43 -36.82
CA PHE A 128 12.98 2.48 -37.29
C PHE A 128 11.55 2.88 -36.85
N ASN A 129 10.58 2.80 -37.78
CA ASN A 129 9.16 3.13 -37.57
C ASN A 129 8.91 4.49 -36.88
N SER A 130 9.78 5.48 -37.11
CA SER A 130 9.66 6.81 -36.53
C SER A 130 10.11 7.89 -37.51
N ASN A 131 9.53 9.08 -37.41
CA ASN A 131 10.00 10.26 -38.14
C ASN A 131 11.21 10.93 -37.46
N TYR A 132 11.69 10.37 -36.34
CA TYR A 132 12.84 10.89 -35.62
C TYR A 132 14.13 10.59 -36.38
N SER A 133 14.99 11.60 -36.50
CA SER A 133 16.32 11.48 -37.11
C SER A 133 17.33 12.26 -36.29
N ILE A 134 18.56 11.78 -36.30
CA ILE A 134 19.70 12.43 -35.64
C ILE A 134 20.78 12.69 -36.67
N ASN A 135 21.71 13.58 -36.33
CA ASN A 135 22.85 13.84 -37.18
C ASN A 135 23.82 12.64 -37.16
N ILE A 136 24.44 12.34 -38.29
CA ILE A 136 25.54 11.38 -38.36
C ILE A 136 26.71 11.74 -37.44
N TYR A 137 26.91 13.02 -37.09
CA TYR A 137 27.94 13.44 -36.14
C TYR A 137 27.59 13.19 -34.66
N ASN A 138 26.53 12.42 -34.36
CA ASN A 138 26.22 12.02 -33.00
C ASN A 138 27.38 11.15 -32.43
N PRO A 139 27.99 11.50 -31.28
CA PRO A 139 29.35 11.08 -30.90
C PRO A 139 29.52 9.62 -30.49
N ASN A 140 28.56 8.73 -30.75
CA ASN A 140 28.61 7.35 -30.28
C ASN A 140 29.34 6.40 -31.22
N TRP A 141 29.96 6.86 -32.30
CA TRP A 141 30.70 5.99 -33.24
C TRP A 141 31.94 5.37 -32.62
N ALA A 142 32.25 4.14 -33.05
CA ALA A 142 33.55 3.53 -32.84
C ALA A 142 34.65 4.33 -33.56
N LEU A 143 35.90 4.23 -33.11
CA LEU A 143 37.00 5.15 -33.51
C LEU A 143 37.20 5.26 -35.03
N LEU A 144 37.02 4.16 -35.76
CA LEU A 144 37.22 4.08 -37.21
C LEU A 144 35.91 4.09 -38.00
N GLN A 145 34.78 4.37 -37.36
CA GLN A 145 33.44 4.38 -37.97
C GLN A 145 32.89 5.82 -38.05
N PRO A 146 31.97 6.11 -38.99
CA PRO A 146 31.37 5.20 -39.99
C PRO A 146 32.27 4.95 -41.22
N GLN A 147 32.35 3.69 -41.68
CA GLN A 147 33.08 3.32 -42.91
C GLN A 147 32.11 3.04 -44.06
N PHE A 148 31.78 4.05 -44.86
CA PHE A 148 30.84 3.91 -45.97
C PHE A 148 31.42 3.19 -47.19
N GLU A 149 32.74 3.28 -47.39
CA GLU A 149 33.42 2.77 -48.58
C GLU A 149 33.24 1.27 -48.78
N GLU A 150 33.15 0.51 -47.67
CA GLU A 150 32.94 -0.94 -47.69
C GLU A 150 31.58 -1.35 -48.26
N PHE A 151 30.61 -0.44 -48.23
CA PHE A 151 29.21 -0.72 -48.57
C PHE A 151 28.71 -0.04 -49.85
N LEU A 152 29.58 0.71 -50.55
CA LEU A 152 29.21 1.41 -51.79
C LEU A 152 28.78 0.48 -52.95
N ASN A 153 29.10 -0.82 -52.86
CA ASN A 153 28.74 -1.83 -53.85
C ASN A 153 27.55 -2.71 -53.45
N ASP A 154 26.99 -2.53 -52.24
CA ASP A 154 25.83 -3.30 -51.81
C ASP A 154 24.57 -2.84 -52.54
N LYS A 155 23.75 -3.80 -52.98
CA LYS A 155 22.49 -3.53 -53.70
C LYS A 155 21.40 -2.95 -52.79
N GLU A 156 21.60 -3.01 -51.47
CA GLU A 156 20.67 -2.47 -50.48
C GLU A 156 21.06 -1.04 -50.13
N ASN A 157 20.16 -0.10 -50.44
CA ASN A 157 20.30 1.32 -50.11
C ASN A 157 20.17 1.62 -48.59
N ILE A 158 20.22 0.60 -47.73
CA ILE A 158 19.98 0.74 -46.30
C ILE A 158 21.15 0.09 -45.55
N LEU A 159 21.81 0.88 -44.70
CA LEU A 159 22.82 0.41 -43.77
C LEU A 159 22.29 0.50 -42.35
N CYS A 160 22.56 -0.54 -41.57
CA CYS A 160 22.04 -0.67 -40.23
C CYS A 160 23.13 -0.44 -39.20
N ILE A 161 22.76 0.16 -38.07
CA ILE A 161 23.72 0.50 -37.03
C ILE A 161 23.64 -0.55 -35.92
N SER A 162 24.79 -1.12 -35.61
CA SER A 162 24.99 -1.94 -34.42
C SER A 162 25.80 -1.16 -33.38
N TRP A 163 25.66 -1.55 -32.12
CA TRP A 163 26.41 -0.98 -31.00
C TRP A 163 27.26 -2.06 -30.33
N ASN A 164 28.56 -1.80 -30.22
CA ASN A 164 29.47 -2.61 -29.44
C ASN A 164 29.65 -2.02 -28.04
N SER A 165 29.33 -2.83 -27.04
CA SER A 165 29.31 -2.50 -25.62
C SER A 165 30.62 -2.81 -24.89
N MET A 166 31.70 -3.22 -25.56
CA MET A 166 32.94 -3.61 -24.88
C MET A 166 33.76 -2.40 -24.42
N LEU A 167 33.64 -1.96 -23.16
CA LEU A 167 34.34 -0.78 -22.66
C LEU A 167 35.87 -0.89 -22.63
N SER A 168 36.41 -2.11 -22.49
CA SER A 168 37.86 -2.33 -22.52
C SER A 168 38.46 -2.12 -23.91
N ASP A 169 37.63 -2.23 -24.96
CA ASP A 169 38.04 -2.08 -26.34
C ASP A 169 37.66 -0.67 -26.83
N LYS A 170 38.57 0.27 -26.58
CA LYS A 170 38.36 1.69 -26.93
C LYS A 170 38.24 1.94 -28.43
N GLU A 171 38.74 1.03 -29.27
CA GLU A 171 38.68 1.19 -30.72
C GLU A 171 37.31 0.75 -31.24
N ASN A 172 36.77 -0.36 -30.72
CA ASN A 172 35.53 -0.93 -31.19
C ASN A 172 34.28 -0.48 -30.41
N PHE A 173 34.42 0.08 -29.21
CA PHE A 173 33.28 0.58 -28.42
C PHE A 173 32.53 1.68 -29.18
N GLY A 174 31.22 1.51 -29.33
CA GLY A 174 30.38 2.47 -30.04
C GLY A 174 29.61 1.88 -31.22
N TRP A 175 29.08 2.77 -32.05
CA TRP A 175 28.28 2.45 -33.22
C TRP A 175 29.15 2.01 -34.38
N ARG A 176 28.62 1.06 -35.15
CA ARG A 176 29.25 0.48 -36.34
C ARG A 176 28.21 0.28 -37.42
N LEU A 177 28.59 0.57 -38.66
CA LEU A 177 27.78 0.20 -39.82
C LEU A 177 27.92 -1.29 -40.10
N ARG A 178 26.78 -1.92 -40.41
CA ARG A 178 26.66 -3.34 -40.73
C ARG A 178 25.64 -3.52 -41.83
N ASN A 179 25.77 -4.63 -42.57
CA ASN A 179 24.71 -5.05 -43.47
C ASN A 179 23.50 -5.50 -42.64
N CYS A 180 22.31 -5.00 -42.98
CA CYS A 180 21.07 -5.26 -42.25
C CYS A 180 20.69 -6.74 -42.18
N SER A 181 21.23 -7.57 -43.08
CA SER A 181 21.03 -9.02 -43.14
C SER A 181 21.87 -9.81 -42.11
N GLU A 182 22.86 -9.19 -41.47
CA GLU A 182 23.68 -9.86 -40.45
C GLU A 182 22.86 -10.28 -39.22
N LEU A 183 23.24 -11.40 -38.60
CA LEU A 183 22.55 -11.93 -37.43
C LEU A 183 23.25 -11.49 -36.14
N LEU A 184 22.65 -10.51 -35.44
CA LEU A 184 23.13 -10.00 -34.16
C LEU A 184 22.04 -10.11 -33.08
N PRO A 185 22.42 -10.22 -31.80
CA PRO A 185 21.48 -10.07 -30.69
C PRO A 185 20.93 -8.64 -30.65
N THR A 186 19.86 -8.43 -29.89
CA THR A 186 19.26 -7.10 -29.72
C THR A 186 19.09 -6.76 -28.24
N ILE A 187 18.97 -5.48 -27.94
CA ILE A 187 18.58 -4.97 -26.63
C ILE A 187 17.25 -4.26 -26.81
N CYS A 188 16.25 -4.73 -26.09
CA CYS A 188 14.97 -4.05 -26.01
C CYS A 188 15.06 -2.95 -24.94
N GLN A 189 14.59 -1.76 -25.27
CA GLN A 189 14.64 -0.55 -24.47
C GLN A 189 13.23 -0.03 -24.23
N THR A 190 12.98 0.38 -22.99
CA THR A 190 11.74 1.06 -22.60
C THR A 190 11.98 2.08 -21.48
N PHE A 191 10.96 2.89 -21.13
CA PHE A 191 11.05 3.84 -20.01
C PHE A 191 10.79 3.15 -18.67
N ALA A 192 11.38 3.69 -17.61
CA ALA A 192 11.06 3.33 -16.23
C ALA A 192 9.85 4.13 -15.73
N CYS A 193 9.07 3.54 -14.82
CA CYS A 193 7.97 4.21 -14.12
C CYS A 193 8.39 4.64 -12.72
N PHE A 194 7.78 5.67 -12.15
CA PHE A 194 8.11 6.13 -10.79
C PHE A 194 7.08 5.66 -9.76
N LEU A 195 7.50 5.63 -8.49
CA LEU A 195 6.58 5.52 -7.36
C LEU A 195 6.00 6.90 -7.04
N ASP A 196 4.69 6.98 -6.80
CA ASP A 196 4.03 8.22 -6.39
C ASP A 196 4.49 8.71 -5.00
N SER A 197 3.98 9.86 -4.57
CA SER A 197 4.31 10.47 -3.26
C SER A 197 3.96 9.58 -2.05
N ASN A 198 3.05 8.62 -2.23
CA ASN A 198 2.64 7.63 -1.23
C ASN A 198 3.33 6.27 -1.42
N LYS A 199 4.33 6.19 -2.31
CA LYS A 199 5.08 4.98 -2.69
C LYS A 199 4.26 3.92 -3.43
N HIS A 200 3.15 4.28 -4.08
CA HIS A 200 2.44 3.36 -4.97
C HIS A 200 3.11 3.32 -6.35
N PRO A 201 3.30 2.13 -6.95
CA PRO A 201 3.80 2.03 -8.31
C PRO A 201 2.78 2.61 -9.29
N GLN A 202 3.27 3.40 -10.24
CA GLN A 202 2.47 3.74 -11.42
C GLN A 202 2.17 2.50 -12.24
N HIS A 203 1.05 2.52 -12.94
CA HIS A 203 0.79 1.48 -13.93
C HIS A 203 1.46 1.84 -15.24
N ARG A 204 2.05 0.84 -15.88
CA ARG A 204 2.67 0.97 -17.18
C ARG A 204 1.70 0.45 -18.23
N CYS A 205 1.33 1.29 -19.19
CA CYS A 205 0.45 0.86 -20.26
C CYS A 205 1.11 -0.27 -21.07
N SER A 206 0.34 -1.30 -21.43
CA SER A 206 0.81 -2.50 -22.13
C SER A 206 1.22 -2.22 -23.57
N ASP A 207 0.68 -1.16 -24.15
CA ASP A 207 1.08 -0.60 -25.45
C ASP A 207 2.33 0.29 -25.37
N ASN A 208 2.93 0.42 -24.18
CA ASN A 208 4.10 1.26 -23.92
C ASN A 208 3.87 2.75 -24.23
N SER A 209 2.63 3.24 -24.14
CA SER A 209 2.31 4.66 -24.36
C SER A 209 2.75 5.57 -23.21
N GLY A 210 2.73 5.08 -21.97
CA GLY A 210 3.16 5.84 -20.80
C GLY A 210 3.11 5.08 -19.48
N CYS A 211 3.46 5.79 -18.40
CA CYS A 211 3.15 5.41 -17.03
C CYS A 211 2.01 6.29 -16.54
N ILE A 212 0.94 5.68 -16.05
CA ILE A 212 -0.21 6.39 -15.50
C ILE A 212 -0.25 6.25 -13.97
N SER A 213 -0.76 7.28 -13.32
CA SER A 213 -1.02 7.22 -11.88
C SER A 213 -2.11 6.20 -11.58
N HIS A 214 -2.03 5.56 -10.41
CA HIS A 214 -3.14 4.71 -9.93
C HIS A 214 -4.46 5.50 -9.79
N LEU A 215 -4.39 6.83 -9.59
CA LEU A 215 -5.56 7.72 -9.52
C LEU A 215 -6.20 7.99 -10.88
N ASN A 216 -5.48 7.70 -11.96
CA ASN A 216 -5.92 8.01 -13.31
C ASN A 216 -6.67 6.85 -13.96
N PHE A 217 -6.76 5.70 -13.30
CA PHE A 217 -7.60 4.62 -13.79
C PHE A 217 -9.07 4.96 -13.68
N CYS A 218 -9.81 4.67 -14.75
CA CYS A 218 -11.26 4.71 -14.77
C CYS A 218 -11.80 6.08 -14.35
N ASN A 219 -11.10 7.13 -14.74
CA ASN A 219 -11.48 8.52 -14.49
C ASN A 219 -12.33 9.08 -15.66
N GLY A 220 -12.58 8.26 -16.69
CA GLY A 220 -13.32 8.64 -17.90
C GLY A 220 -12.47 9.33 -18.96
N ILE A 221 -11.14 9.35 -18.80
CA ILE A 221 -10.16 9.95 -19.72
C ILE A 221 -9.18 8.85 -20.12
N GLU A 222 -9.07 8.57 -21.42
CA GLU A 222 -8.08 7.63 -21.95
C GLU A 222 -6.68 8.23 -21.85
N ASP A 223 -5.94 7.85 -20.80
CA ASP A 223 -4.54 8.19 -20.57
C ASP A 223 -3.59 7.18 -21.25
N CYS A 224 -3.96 5.89 -21.34
CA CYS A 224 -3.25 4.94 -22.21
C CYS A 224 -3.77 5.04 -23.65
N LYS A 225 -2.88 4.98 -24.65
CA LYS A 225 -3.27 5.16 -26.06
C LYS A 225 -4.17 4.04 -26.59
N ASN A 226 -4.07 2.84 -26.04
CA ASN A 226 -4.97 1.72 -26.32
C ASN A 226 -6.27 1.73 -25.48
N GLY A 227 -6.45 2.73 -24.61
CA GLY A 227 -7.60 2.90 -23.72
C GLY A 227 -7.73 1.85 -22.62
N GLU A 228 -6.70 1.03 -22.35
CA GLU A 228 -6.81 -0.09 -21.40
C GLU A 228 -7.05 0.33 -19.95
N ASP A 229 -6.69 1.57 -19.63
CA ASP A 229 -6.96 2.25 -18.38
C ASP A 229 -8.45 2.57 -18.18
N GLU A 230 -9.22 2.65 -19.27
CA GLU A 230 -10.67 2.93 -19.29
C GLU A 230 -11.51 1.73 -19.76
N ILE A 231 -10.88 0.68 -20.29
CA ILE A 231 -11.58 -0.50 -20.79
C ILE A 231 -12.21 -1.29 -19.63
N ASN A 232 -13.55 -1.34 -19.67
CA ASN A 232 -14.41 -2.04 -18.73
C ASN A 232 -14.32 -3.58 -18.80
N ASN A 233 -13.29 -4.14 -19.46
CA ASN A 233 -13.09 -5.57 -19.54
C ASN A 233 -12.45 -6.09 -18.23
N LYS A 234 -13.37 -6.33 -17.30
CA LYS A 234 -13.33 -7.33 -16.23
C LYS A 234 -12.57 -7.07 -14.93
N CYS A 235 -11.69 -6.07 -14.75
CA CYS A 235 -11.07 -5.89 -13.42
C CYS A 235 -10.57 -4.50 -12.98
N LEU A 236 -10.47 -3.46 -13.83
CA LEU A 236 -9.91 -2.17 -13.40
C LEU A 236 -10.95 -1.08 -13.12
N CYS A 237 -12.10 -1.07 -13.82
CA CYS A 237 -13.16 -0.08 -13.60
C CYS A 237 -14.35 -0.58 -12.78
N SER A 238 -14.22 -1.78 -12.21
CA SER A 238 -15.16 -2.26 -11.20
C SER A 238 -14.67 -1.78 -9.84
N ASN A 239 -15.27 -0.69 -9.35
CA ASN A 239 -15.23 -0.17 -7.97
C ASN A 239 -14.47 -1.07 -7.00
N ASP A 240 -13.49 -0.51 -6.26
CA ASP A 240 -12.91 -1.08 -5.03
C ASP A 240 -13.84 -2.15 -4.46
N LYS A 241 -13.45 -3.42 -4.55
CA LYS A 241 -14.35 -4.50 -4.09
C LYS A 241 -14.34 -4.47 -2.56
N ILE A 242 -15.19 -3.62 -1.99
CA ILE A 242 -15.36 -3.49 -0.55
C ILE A 242 -16.24 -4.64 -0.09
N ILE A 243 -15.61 -5.65 0.51
CA ILE A 243 -16.31 -6.77 1.13
C ILE A 243 -16.62 -6.38 2.57
N LYS A 244 -17.86 -5.92 2.79
CA LYS A 244 -18.34 -5.55 4.14
C LYS A 244 -18.99 -6.75 4.81
N LYS A 245 -18.60 -7.01 6.05
CA LYS A 245 -19.23 -8.00 6.92
C LYS A 245 -19.62 -7.33 8.22
N GLU A 246 -20.92 -7.24 8.48
CA GLU A 246 -21.42 -6.82 9.79
C GLU A 246 -21.40 -8.02 10.74
N LEU A 247 -20.88 -7.81 11.95
CA LEU A 247 -20.79 -8.80 13.00
C LEU A 247 -21.73 -8.39 14.13
N SER A 248 -22.78 -9.19 14.36
CA SER A 248 -23.86 -8.91 15.32
C SER A 248 -23.74 -9.66 16.64
N PHE A 249 -22.79 -10.60 16.77
CA PHE A 249 -22.61 -11.42 17.96
C PHE A 249 -21.62 -10.81 18.95
N PRO A 250 -21.83 -10.96 20.28
CA PRO A 250 -21.00 -10.37 21.34
C PRO A 250 -19.62 -11.00 21.47
N TYR A 251 -19.37 -12.12 20.81
CA TYR A 251 -18.05 -12.70 20.64
C TYR A 251 -17.96 -13.26 19.23
N GLY A 252 -16.74 -13.34 18.70
CA GLY A 252 -16.55 -13.97 17.41
C GLY A 252 -15.10 -13.95 16.99
N ASN A 253 -14.87 -14.65 15.89
CA ASN A 253 -13.55 -14.82 15.32
C ASN A 253 -13.53 -14.23 13.91
N ILE A 254 -12.53 -13.41 13.64
CA ILE A 254 -12.21 -12.92 12.31
C ILE A 254 -10.95 -13.64 11.87
N TYR A 255 -11.08 -14.41 10.80
CA TYR A 255 -9.99 -15.18 10.23
C TYR A 255 -9.83 -14.77 8.77
N PHE A 256 -8.61 -14.37 8.43
CA PHE A 256 -8.18 -14.22 7.05
C PHE A 256 -7.19 -15.36 6.72
N PRO A 257 -7.58 -16.33 5.87
CA PRO A 257 -6.80 -17.54 5.66
C PRO A 257 -5.48 -17.32 4.93
N LEU A 258 -4.51 -18.16 5.31
CA LEU A 258 -3.37 -18.48 4.47
C LEU A 258 -3.89 -19.26 3.26
N ILE A 259 -3.84 -18.67 2.07
CA ILE A 259 -4.24 -19.37 0.85
C ILE A 259 -3.04 -20.22 0.43
N LYS A 260 -2.92 -21.43 0.97
CA LYS A 260 -1.99 -22.42 0.44
C LYS A 260 -2.38 -22.69 -1.00
N SER A 261 -1.52 -22.31 -1.94
CA SER A 261 -1.74 -22.51 -3.37
C SER A 261 -1.82 -24.01 -3.71
N SER A 262 -2.99 -24.63 -3.58
CA SER A 262 -3.32 -25.79 -4.38
C SER A 262 -3.66 -25.25 -5.77
N LYS A 263 -2.80 -25.54 -6.74
CA LYS A 263 -3.06 -25.35 -8.18
C LYS A 263 -4.34 -26.08 -8.55
N GLN A 264 -5.50 -25.45 -8.37
CA GLN A 264 -6.76 -25.76 -9.05
C GLN A 264 -7.82 -24.80 -8.50
N ASN A 265 -8.44 -24.06 -9.42
CA ASN A 265 -9.60 -23.18 -9.25
C ASN A 265 -9.37 -21.74 -8.82
N LEU A 266 -8.21 -21.15 -9.11
CA LEU A 266 -8.18 -19.72 -9.43
C LEU A 266 -8.39 -19.59 -10.94
N ILE A 267 -9.62 -19.24 -11.27
CA ILE A 267 -10.08 -18.83 -12.59
C ILE A 267 -9.05 -17.89 -13.21
N ASN A 268 -8.73 -18.10 -14.50
CA ASN A 268 -7.93 -17.23 -15.36
C ASN A 268 -8.33 -15.75 -15.19
N ILE A 269 -7.69 -15.05 -14.25
CA ILE A 269 -7.80 -13.61 -14.08
C ILE A 269 -6.37 -13.08 -14.18
N LYS A 270 -6.00 -12.69 -15.40
CA LYS A 270 -4.77 -11.92 -15.69
C LYS A 270 -5.09 -10.47 -15.43
N CYS A 271 -4.80 -9.96 -14.24
CA CYS A 271 -5.02 -8.55 -13.92
C CYS A 271 -3.85 -8.01 -13.09
N PRO A 272 -3.11 -7.00 -13.60
CA PRO A 272 -2.00 -6.44 -12.88
C PRO A 272 -2.56 -5.50 -11.81
N GLN A 273 -2.48 -5.91 -10.55
CA GLN A 273 -2.75 -5.09 -9.36
C GLN A 273 -4.24 -4.86 -9.01
N GLN A 274 -4.75 -5.62 -8.04
CA GLN A 274 -6.08 -5.42 -7.46
C GLN A 274 -5.97 -5.11 -5.97
N LEU A 275 -6.51 -3.96 -5.54
CA LEU A 275 -6.75 -3.68 -4.12
C LEU A 275 -8.10 -4.29 -3.72
N ILE A 276 -8.07 -5.25 -2.79
CA ILE A 276 -9.29 -5.76 -2.17
C ILE A 276 -9.38 -5.24 -0.75
N ARG A 277 -10.48 -4.57 -0.43
CA ARG A 277 -10.74 -4.00 0.89
C ARG A 277 -11.77 -4.85 1.62
N TYR A 278 -11.36 -5.45 2.72
CA TYR A 278 -12.26 -6.16 3.64
C TYR A 278 -12.58 -5.26 4.81
N GLU A 279 -13.87 -5.09 5.12
CA GLU A 279 -14.32 -4.32 6.26
C GLU A 279 -15.17 -5.21 7.18
N TRP A 280 -14.73 -5.36 8.43
CA TRP A 280 -15.55 -5.94 9.48
C TRP A 280 -16.06 -4.85 10.39
N LEU A 281 -17.38 -4.73 10.47
CA LEU A 281 -18.05 -3.77 11.33
C LEU A 281 -18.57 -4.49 12.56
N ILE A 282 -18.03 -4.15 13.73
CA ILE A 282 -18.51 -4.59 15.03
C ILE A 282 -19.33 -3.44 15.60
N LYS A 283 -20.65 -3.65 15.70
CA LYS A 283 -21.58 -2.73 16.35
C LYS A 283 -22.03 -3.35 17.67
N ASN A 284 -22.02 -2.57 18.74
CA ASN A 284 -22.61 -2.97 20.01
C ASN A 284 -23.40 -1.80 20.64
N LYS A 285 -24.06 -2.08 21.77
CA LYS A 285 -24.78 -1.11 22.59
C LYS A 285 -23.84 -0.05 23.14
N VAL A 286 -24.40 1.13 23.38
CA VAL A 286 -23.69 2.26 23.99
C VAL A 286 -23.14 1.82 25.37
N GLY A 287 -21.88 2.12 25.63
CA GLY A 287 -21.18 1.75 26.88
C GLY A 287 -20.50 0.37 26.87
N ALA A 288 -20.70 -0.47 25.85
CA ALA A 288 -19.99 -1.74 25.72
C ALA A 288 -18.51 -1.52 25.34
N LYS A 289 -17.60 -2.32 25.91
CA LYS A 289 -16.17 -2.30 25.56
C LYS A 289 -15.84 -3.45 24.61
N ILE A 290 -15.11 -3.18 23.54
CA ILE A 290 -14.68 -4.19 22.58
C ILE A 290 -13.24 -4.56 22.89
N LYS A 291 -13.01 -5.81 23.27
CA LYS A 291 -11.68 -6.39 23.43
C LYS A 291 -11.31 -7.15 22.17
N LEU A 292 -10.14 -6.83 21.61
CA LEU A 292 -9.54 -7.53 20.48
C LEU A 292 -8.30 -8.29 20.96
N ASN A 293 -8.21 -9.56 20.58
CA ASN A 293 -7.05 -10.40 20.85
C ASN A 293 -6.53 -10.99 19.54
N PHE A 294 -5.36 -10.53 19.11
CA PHE A 294 -4.66 -11.09 17.95
C PHE A 294 -3.94 -12.37 18.37
N LEU A 295 -4.44 -13.51 17.88
CA LEU A 295 -3.83 -14.82 18.12
C LEU A 295 -2.73 -15.13 17.09
N SER A 296 -2.87 -14.62 15.87
CA SER A 296 -1.81 -14.63 14.86
C SER A 296 -1.94 -13.43 13.94
N LEU A 297 -0.80 -12.86 13.53
CA LEU A 297 -0.73 -11.74 12.61
C LEU A 297 0.52 -11.86 11.75
N HIS A 298 0.32 -11.86 10.43
CA HIS A 298 1.37 -11.69 9.46
C HIS A 298 0.82 -10.85 8.31
N LEU A 299 1.43 -9.70 8.09
CA LEU A 299 1.11 -8.77 7.03
C LEU A 299 2.31 -8.69 6.08
N ASN A 300 2.04 -8.77 4.79
CA ASN A 300 3.04 -8.49 3.77
C ASN A 300 3.40 -7.00 3.77
N TYR A 301 4.56 -6.66 3.20
CA TYR A 301 5.06 -5.29 3.11
C TYR A 301 4.06 -4.30 2.47
N PHE A 302 3.24 -4.79 1.53
CA PHE A 302 2.25 -3.99 0.81
C PHE A 302 0.87 -3.98 1.48
N ASP A 303 0.55 -4.97 2.33
CA ASP A 303 -0.79 -5.13 2.91
C ASP A 303 -0.92 -4.31 4.20
N LYS A 304 -2.11 -3.76 4.45
CA LYS A 304 -2.36 -2.89 5.61
C LYS A 304 -3.57 -3.37 6.40
N LEU A 305 -3.42 -3.40 7.73
CA LEU A 305 -4.51 -3.65 8.68
C LEU A 305 -4.70 -2.42 9.56
N LYS A 306 -5.94 -1.90 9.57
CA LYS A 306 -6.30 -0.67 10.29
C LYS A 306 -7.52 -0.90 11.18
N LEU A 307 -7.53 -0.24 12.33
CA LEU A 307 -8.70 -0.13 13.19
C LEU A 307 -9.22 1.30 13.13
N LYS A 308 -10.47 1.47 12.69
CA LYS A 308 -11.16 2.76 12.66
C LYS A 308 -12.21 2.84 13.75
N LEU A 309 -12.01 3.81 14.64
CA LEU A 309 -12.89 4.16 15.75
C LEU A 309 -13.94 5.17 15.28
N GLY A 310 -15.07 5.24 15.97
CA GLY A 310 -16.21 6.13 15.71
C GLY A 310 -15.86 7.62 15.66
N ASN A 311 -14.76 8.03 16.31
CA ASN A 311 -14.24 9.41 16.27
C ASN A 311 -13.29 9.71 15.09
N ASN A 312 -13.29 8.90 14.02
CA ASN A 312 -12.34 8.95 12.90
C ASN A 312 -10.86 8.79 13.30
N LYS A 313 -10.58 8.31 14.53
CA LYS A 313 -9.23 7.90 14.91
C LYS A 313 -8.91 6.56 14.26
N GLU A 314 -7.76 6.49 13.59
CA GLU A 314 -7.28 5.29 12.91
C GLU A 314 -5.99 4.78 13.58
N ILE A 315 -5.94 3.48 13.86
CA ILE A 315 -4.78 2.80 14.43
C ILE A 315 -4.26 1.81 13.40
N ASN A 316 -3.01 1.98 12.98
CA ASN A 316 -2.33 1.04 12.09
C ASN A 316 -1.73 -0.12 12.89
N ILE A 317 -1.95 -1.35 12.43
CA ILE A 317 -1.41 -2.56 13.04
C ILE A 317 -0.25 -3.07 12.19
N ASN A 318 0.89 -3.32 12.83
CA ASN A 318 2.13 -3.78 12.20
C ASN A 318 2.56 -5.16 12.72
N ASN A 319 3.39 -5.89 11.97
CA ASN A 319 3.86 -7.25 12.31
C ASN A 319 4.59 -7.39 13.65
N ASN A 320 5.12 -6.30 14.21
CA ASN A 320 5.88 -6.35 15.47
C ASN A 320 5.00 -6.44 16.73
N LEU A 321 3.66 -6.51 16.58
CA LEU A 321 2.68 -6.46 17.68
C LEU A 321 2.03 -7.81 18.00
N ASN A 322 2.78 -8.91 17.88
CA ASN A 322 2.27 -10.30 17.90
C ASN A 322 1.48 -10.75 19.14
N THR A 323 1.19 -9.90 20.13
CA THR A 323 0.43 -10.27 21.34
C THR A 323 -0.34 -9.11 22.01
N SER A 324 -0.62 -7.99 21.32
CA SER A 324 -1.31 -6.87 21.96
C SER A 324 -2.82 -7.09 22.02
N ASN A 325 -3.34 -7.24 23.25
CA ASN A 325 -4.76 -7.07 23.52
C ASN A 325 -5.12 -5.59 23.35
N TYR A 326 -6.08 -5.28 22.47
CA TYR A 326 -6.64 -3.93 22.39
C TYR A 326 -7.95 -3.89 23.15
N LEU A 327 -8.08 -2.93 24.06
CA LEU A 327 -9.32 -2.63 24.74
C LEU A 327 -9.85 -1.30 24.21
N ILE A 328 -11.01 -1.36 23.57
CA ILE A 328 -11.61 -0.24 22.84
C ILE A 328 -12.87 0.20 23.59
N ASP A 329 -12.81 1.42 24.11
CA ASP A 329 -13.91 2.07 24.85
C ASP A 329 -14.92 2.74 23.90
N GLU A 330 -15.27 2.07 22.81
CA GLU A 330 -16.25 2.55 21.84
C GLU A 330 -17.24 1.44 21.44
N ASN A 331 -18.48 1.84 21.19
CA ASN A 331 -19.59 0.96 20.81
C ASN A 331 -19.57 0.55 19.33
N LYS A 332 -18.66 1.12 18.53
CA LYS A 332 -18.52 0.84 17.11
C LYS A 332 -17.05 0.77 16.74
N LEU A 333 -16.68 -0.32 16.09
CA LEU A 333 -15.34 -0.56 15.57
C LEU A 333 -15.43 -1.04 14.13
N ILE A 334 -14.60 -0.46 13.25
CA ILE A 334 -14.41 -0.95 11.89
C ILE A 334 -12.99 -1.47 11.76
N ILE A 335 -12.84 -2.74 11.43
CA ILE A 335 -11.57 -3.36 11.10
C ILE A 335 -11.45 -3.36 9.59
N ILE A 336 -10.40 -2.73 9.06
CA ILE A 336 -10.17 -2.58 7.62
C ILE A 336 -8.90 -3.33 7.27
N PHE A 337 -9.00 -4.28 6.34
CA PHE A 337 -7.85 -4.97 5.76
C PHE A 337 -7.77 -4.68 4.27
N GLU A 338 -6.69 -4.05 3.86
CA GLU A 338 -6.36 -3.68 2.49
C GLU A 338 -5.33 -4.68 1.97
N LYS A 339 -5.77 -5.57 1.07
CA LYS A 339 -4.92 -6.57 0.42
C LYS A 339 -4.58 -6.13 -0.99
N TYR A 340 -3.28 -6.00 -1.28
CA TYR A 340 -2.78 -5.71 -2.61
C TYR A 340 -2.43 -7.03 -3.31
N ILE A 341 -3.25 -7.43 -4.28
CA ILE A 341 -2.97 -8.57 -5.13
C ILE A 341 -2.03 -8.10 -6.22
N ILE A 342 -0.75 -8.38 -6.05
CA ILE A 342 0.29 -8.18 -7.07
C ILE A 342 0.54 -9.55 -7.70
N ASP A 343 0.52 -9.64 -9.03
CA ASP A 343 0.73 -10.89 -9.74
C ASP A 343 2.04 -11.58 -9.27
N ASN A 344 1.93 -12.88 -8.99
CA ASN A 344 3.03 -13.80 -8.65
C ASN A 344 3.82 -13.57 -7.35
N LEU A 345 3.39 -12.72 -6.42
CA LEU A 345 3.90 -12.70 -5.05
C LEU A 345 2.97 -13.52 -4.13
N ILE A 346 3.39 -14.76 -3.85
CA ILE A 346 2.83 -15.57 -2.76
C ILE A 346 3.41 -15.04 -1.45
N ASN A 347 2.99 -13.84 -1.05
CA ASN A 347 3.21 -13.39 0.32
C ASN A 347 1.85 -13.39 1.00
N ASP A 348 1.61 -14.49 1.71
CA ASP A 348 0.34 -14.74 2.36
C ASP A 348 0.24 -13.90 3.63
N SER A 349 -0.40 -12.73 3.52
CA SER A 349 -0.94 -12.07 4.71
C SER A 349 -2.04 -12.93 5.30
N TYR A 350 -1.92 -13.24 6.58
CA TYR A 350 -2.94 -13.95 7.34
C TYR A 350 -3.05 -13.34 8.72
N PHE A 351 -4.26 -13.37 9.28
CA PHE A 351 -4.44 -13.03 10.68
C PHE A 351 -5.62 -13.80 11.26
N TYR A 352 -5.49 -14.10 12.53
CA TYR A 352 -6.54 -14.67 13.34
C TYR A 352 -6.78 -13.77 14.55
N LEU A 353 -7.95 -13.16 14.56
CA LEU A 353 -8.37 -12.19 15.55
C LEU A 353 -9.62 -12.72 16.26
N GLN A 354 -9.59 -12.73 17.58
CA GLN A 354 -10.79 -12.94 18.39
C GLN A 354 -11.25 -11.59 18.91
N TYR A 355 -12.55 -11.33 18.79
CA TYR A 355 -13.16 -10.19 19.44
C TYR A 355 -14.15 -10.66 20.49
N PHE A 356 -14.14 -9.97 21.62
CA PHE A 356 -15.07 -10.16 22.72
C PHE A 356 -15.62 -8.80 23.09
N VAL A 357 -16.94 -8.70 23.15
CA VAL A 357 -17.62 -7.52 23.63
C VAL A 357 -18.02 -7.76 25.08
N ASP A 358 -17.47 -6.95 25.97
CA ASP A 358 -17.84 -6.98 27.38
C ASP A 358 -19.22 -6.32 27.56
N GLU A 359 -20.27 -7.09 27.26
CA GLU A 359 -21.66 -6.71 27.53
C GLU A 359 -21.97 -6.61 29.03
N ALA A 360 -21.12 -7.16 29.91
CA ALA A 360 -21.32 -7.09 31.36
C ALA A 360 -21.15 -5.66 31.92
N SER A 361 -20.70 -4.72 31.08
CA SER A 361 -20.67 -3.27 31.35
C SER A 361 -21.92 -2.52 30.92
N VAL A 362 -22.84 -3.14 30.16
CA VAL A 362 -24.01 -2.46 29.60
C VAL A 362 -25.15 -2.48 30.62
N CYS A 363 -25.30 -1.38 31.33
CA CYS A 363 -26.40 -1.14 32.28
C CYS A 363 -27.31 0.00 31.81
N GLU A 364 -27.40 0.21 30.49
CA GLU A 364 -28.37 1.12 29.89
C GLU A 364 -29.64 0.37 29.49
N ARG A 365 -30.82 0.82 29.97
CA ARG A 365 -32.10 0.18 29.65
C ARG A 365 -33.27 1.14 29.75
N THR A 366 -34.13 1.12 28.74
CA THR A 366 -35.43 1.79 28.76
C THR A 366 -36.54 0.80 29.09
N PHE A 367 -37.36 1.14 30.08
CA PHE A 367 -38.51 0.36 30.52
C PHE A 367 -39.79 0.96 29.95
N GLU A 368 -40.44 0.18 29.08
CA GLU A 368 -41.81 0.46 28.61
C GLU A 368 -42.87 -0.35 29.38
N SER A 369 -42.44 -1.34 30.17
CA SER A 369 -43.31 -2.25 30.93
C SER A 369 -44.06 -1.57 32.08
N TRP A 370 -45.17 -2.21 32.49
CA TRP A 370 -46.05 -1.74 33.59
C TRP A 370 -45.43 -1.86 34.98
N ASN A 371 -44.48 -2.77 35.17
CA ASN A 371 -43.68 -2.92 36.38
C ASN A 371 -42.27 -3.40 36.02
N GLY A 372 -41.34 -3.28 36.95
CA GLY A 372 -39.98 -3.76 36.75
C GLY A 372 -39.06 -3.54 37.96
N THR A 373 -37.91 -4.17 37.90
CA THR A 373 -36.84 -4.01 38.89
C THR A 373 -35.48 -3.94 38.20
N PHE A 374 -34.54 -3.17 38.76
CA PHE A 374 -33.16 -3.10 38.28
C PHE A 374 -32.16 -2.74 39.39
N SER A 375 -30.92 -3.16 39.19
CA SER A 375 -29.77 -2.93 40.07
C SER A 375 -28.50 -2.78 39.20
N PRO A 376 -27.41 -2.18 39.72
CA PRO A 376 -26.15 -2.14 39.00
C PRO A 376 -25.60 -3.57 38.78
N PRO A 377 -24.82 -3.81 37.72
CA PRO A 377 -24.18 -5.11 37.47
C PRO A 377 -23.23 -5.49 38.61
N LEU A 378 -23.27 -6.75 39.00
CA LEU A 378 -22.41 -7.30 40.05
C LEU A 378 -21.01 -7.63 39.51
N ALA A 379 -19.98 -7.54 40.37
CA ALA A 379 -18.64 -8.02 40.07
C ALA A 379 -18.63 -9.57 40.06
N ILE A 380 -17.90 -10.19 39.13
CA ILE A 380 -17.71 -11.65 39.06
C ILE A 380 -16.29 -11.93 39.56
N PRO A 381 -16.05 -12.91 40.47
CA PRO A 381 -16.90 -14.04 40.84
C PRO A 381 -17.75 -13.85 42.12
N ASP A 382 -18.18 -12.63 42.45
CA ASP A 382 -18.63 -12.33 43.82
C ASP A 382 -19.97 -12.98 44.22
N ASN A 383 -19.88 -13.91 45.18
CA ASN A 383 -20.98 -14.36 46.04
C ASN A 383 -21.45 -13.29 47.06
N ASN A 384 -20.80 -12.12 47.12
CA ASN A 384 -21.01 -11.12 48.17
C ASN A 384 -21.87 -9.91 47.76
N GLY A 385 -22.29 -9.82 46.49
CA GLY A 385 -23.26 -8.81 46.02
C GLY A 385 -22.71 -7.39 45.85
N TYR A 386 -21.43 -7.23 45.49
CA TYR A 386 -20.82 -5.94 45.16
C TYR A 386 -20.98 -5.57 43.68
N TYR A 387 -21.17 -4.29 43.36
CA TYR A 387 -21.25 -3.85 41.96
C TYR A 387 -19.87 -3.72 41.29
N LYS A 388 -19.82 -3.89 39.97
CA LYS A 388 -18.61 -3.76 39.14
C LYS A 388 -18.17 -2.29 39.01
N THR A 389 -16.87 -2.03 39.02
CA THR A 389 -16.24 -0.71 38.89
C THR A 389 -15.09 -0.75 37.87
N PRO A 390 -14.85 0.31 37.07
CA PRO A 390 -15.69 1.50 36.88
C PRO A 390 -16.95 1.17 36.06
N ILE A 391 -18.06 1.86 36.32
CA ILE A 391 -19.26 1.69 35.50
C ILE A 391 -20.10 2.96 35.41
N LYS A 392 -20.72 3.17 34.25
CA LYS A 392 -21.71 4.22 34.03
C LYS A 392 -22.98 3.61 33.48
N CYS A 393 -24.08 3.81 34.19
CA CYS A 393 -25.38 3.20 33.88
C CYS A 393 -26.46 4.25 33.70
N HIS A 394 -27.40 3.98 32.80
CA HIS A 394 -28.51 4.87 32.53
C HIS A 394 -29.81 4.08 32.32
N TRP A 395 -30.71 4.16 33.29
CA TRP A 395 -32.03 3.55 33.18
C TRP A 395 -33.11 4.62 32.96
N ILE A 396 -34.02 4.36 32.03
CA ILE A 396 -35.12 5.28 31.69
C ILE A 396 -36.43 4.53 31.89
N ILE A 397 -37.36 5.08 32.66
CA ILE A 397 -38.75 4.61 32.72
C ILE A 397 -39.57 5.56 31.84
N ASN A 398 -40.09 5.04 30.72
CA ASN A 398 -40.90 5.83 29.77
C ASN A 398 -42.39 5.68 30.08
N ASN A 399 -42.99 6.72 30.65
CA ASN A 399 -44.38 6.80 31.07
C ASN A 399 -45.25 7.50 30.00
N LYS A 400 -45.47 6.82 28.87
CA LYS A 400 -46.17 7.37 27.69
C LYS A 400 -47.56 7.98 27.96
N ASN A 401 -48.24 7.53 29.02
CA ASN A 401 -49.60 7.99 29.36
C ASN A 401 -49.62 9.06 30.45
N ASN A 402 -48.46 9.51 30.95
CA ASN A 402 -48.36 10.37 32.14
C ASN A 402 -49.12 9.82 33.35
N GLY A 403 -49.27 8.49 33.44
CA GLY A 403 -49.93 7.80 34.54
C GLY A 403 -49.10 7.88 35.82
N ILE A 404 -49.66 7.43 36.94
CA ILE A 404 -48.93 7.45 38.21
C ILE A 404 -47.93 6.29 38.22
N VAL A 405 -46.64 6.61 38.35
CA VAL A 405 -45.55 5.64 38.55
C VAL A 405 -45.11 5.68 40.01
N PHE A 406 -45.27 4.57 40.71
CA PHE A 406 -44.70 4.36 42.03
C PHE A 406 -43.30 3.78 41.90
N ILE A 407 -42.32 4.40 42.56
CA ILE A 407 -40.92 3.97 42.56
C ILE A 407 -40.50 3.75 44.00
N LYS A 408 -39.87 2.60 44.26
CA LYS A 408 -39.24 2.24 45.53
C LYS A 408 -37.76 1.97 45.31
N LEU A 409 -36.91 2.74 45.97
CA LEU A 409 -35.46 2.62 45.92
C LEU A 409 -34.95 2.07 47.26
N LEU A 410 -34.17 1.00 47.18
CA LEU A 410 -33.44 0.38 48.28
C LEU A 410 -31.93 0.55 48.01
N LEU A 411 -31.28 1.48 48.70
CA LEU A 411 -29.84 1.75 48.61
C LEU A 411 -29.13 1.04 49.76
N ASN A 412 -28.25 0.09 49.47
CA ASN A 412 -27.48 -0.59 50.50
C ASN A 412 -26.23 0.20 50.83
N GLN A 413 -25.35 0.39 49.84
CA GLN A 413 -24.10 1.12 50.04
C GLN A 413 -23.48 1.56 48.70
N LEU A 414 -23.12 2.84 48.61
CA LEU A 414 -22.25 3.39 47.56
C LEU A 414 -20.85 3.68 48.14
N ILE A 415 -19.81 3.49 47.34
CA ILE A 415 -18.43 3.81 47.74
C ILE A 415 -18.13 5.30 47.52
N LEU A 416 -17.12 5.82 48.23
CA LEU A 416 -16.64 7.18 48.10
C LEU A 416 -16.42 7.56 46.61
N ASN A 417 -16.97 8.70 46.21
CA ASN A 417 -16.99 9.24 44.83
C ASN A 417 -17.96 8.57 43.84
N ASP A 418 -18.70 7.54 44.24
CA ASP A 418 -19.78 6.98 43.42
C ASP A 418 -21.11 7.69 43.72
N TRP A 419 -21.95 7.83 42.69
CA TRP A 419 -23.23 8.54 42.83
C TRP A 419 -24.34 8.00 41.93
N LEU A 420 -25.58 8.13 42.40
CA LEU A 420 -26.82 7.83 41.67
C LEU A 420 -27.69 9.08 41.61
N LEU A 421 -27.94 9.56 40.41
CA LEU A 421 -28.74 10.75 40.12
C LEU A 421 -30.10 10.34 39.56
N ILE A 422 -31.17 10.92 40.10
CA ILE A 422 -32.54 10.72 39.65
C ILE A 422 -33.02 12.02 39.03
N LYS A 423 -33.39 11.98 37.75
CA LYS A 423 -33.95 13.11 37.00
C LYS A 423 -35.38 12.79 36.55
N LEU A 424 -36.27 13.76 36.68
CA LEU A 424 -37.64 13.71 36.19
C LEU A 424 -37.75 14.64 35.00
N ILE A 425 -38.23 14.12 33.86
CA ILE A 425 -38.36 14.85 32.61
C ILE A 425 -39.83 14.81 32.19
N GLY A 426 -40.40 15.98 31.95
CA GLY A 426 -41.76 16.19 31.48
C GLY A 426 -41.76 17.11 30.26
N ASN A 427 -42.94 17.31 29.66
CA ASN A 427 -43.08 17.96 28.35
C ASN A 427 -42.41 19.35 28.21
N ASN A 428 -42.11 20.07 29.31
CA ASN A 428 -41.33 21.31 29.31
C ASN A 428 -40.50 21.54 30.61
N GLN A 429 -40.28 20.51 31.42
CA GLN A 429 -39.61 20.65 32.71
C GLN A 429 -38.65 19.50 32.96
N GLN A 430 -37.43 19.83 33.39
CA GLN A 430 -36.45 18.86 33.87
C GLN A 430 -36.06 19.19 35.31
N ILE A 431 -36.27 18.24 36.22
CA ILE A 431 -35.98 18.40 37.64
C ILE A 431 -34.98 17.35 38.06
N ILE A 432 -33.89 17.78 38.71
CA ILE A 432 -33.03 16.86 39.46
C ILE A 432 -33.76 16.56 40.77
N TYR A 433 -34.34 15.37 40.87
CA TYR A 433 -35.13 14.98 42.03
C TYR A 433 -34.22 14.65 43.21
N LYS A 434 -33.15 13.88 42.98
CA LYS A 434 -32.23 13.49 44.05
C LYS A 434 -30.87 13.08 43.51
N ASN A 435 -29.82 13.38 44.26
CA ASN A 435 -28.47 12.88 44.03
C ASN A 435 -28.01 12.11 45.28
N LEU A 436 -27.77 10.81 45.14
CA LEU A 436 -27.37 9.92 46.22
C LEU A 436 -25.89 9.61 46.09
N THR A 437 -25.14 9.80 47.17
CA THR A 437 -23.70 9.54 47.25
C THR A 437 -23.40 8.55 48.39
N SER A 438 -22.12 8.31 48.66
CA SER A 438 -21.63 7.43 49.74
C SER A 438 -22.11 7.77 51.16
N ASN A 439 -22.67 8.97 51.37
CA ASN A 439 -23.19 9.38 52.69
C ASN A 439 -24.48 8.65 53.09
N TYR A 440 -25.12 7.95 52.14
CA TYR A 440 -26.33 7.20 52.38
C TYR A 440 -26.01 5.70 52.46
N ILE A 441 -26.24 5.10 53.64
CA ILE A 441 -26.06 3.67 53.91
C ILE A 441 -27.40 3.09 54.37
N ASN A 442 -27.79 1.94 53.80
CA ASN A 442 -29.08 1.26 54.05
C ASN A 442 -30.30 2.20 53.96
N TYR A 443 -30.29 3.07 52.96
CA TYR A 443 -31.31 4.09 52.75
C TYR A 443 -32.44 3.55 51.85
N SER A 444 -33.68 3.62 52.33
CA SER A 444 -34.86 3.23 51.57
C SER A 444 -35.82 4.40 51.44
N PHE A 445 -36.29 4.70 50.23
CA PHE A 445 -37.39 5.65 50.03
C PHE A 445 -38.23 5.27 48.82
N GLY A 446 -39.47 5.74 48.80
CA GLY A 446 -40.34 5.63 47.64
C GLY A 446 -40.99 6.97 47.31
N PHE A 447 -41.34 7.15 46.04
CA PHE A 447 -42.02 8.35 45.56
C PHE A 447 -42.96 8.02 44.41
N LEU A 448 -43.94 8.89 44.20
CA LEU A 448 -44.88 8.86 43.08
C LEU A 448 -44.45 9.92 42.06
N SER A 449 -44.57 9.60 40.78
CA SER A 449 -44.24 10.51 39.68
C SER A 449 -45.24 10.36 38.55
N THR A 450 -45.65 11.48 37.96
CA THR A 450 -46.48 11.56 36.74
C THR A 450 -45.71 12.06 35.53
N PHE A 451 -44.39 12.25 35.66
CA PHE A 451 -43.52 12.72 34.58
C PHE A 451 -43.47 11.71 33.44
N SER A 452 -43.28 12.21 32.21
CA SER A 452 -43.24 11.38 31.01
C SER A 452 -42.01 10.48 30.98
N GLU A 453 -40.87 10.93 31.50
CA GLU A 453 -39.68 10.11 31.64
C GLU A 453 -39.01 10.27 33.01
N ILE A 454 -38.51 9.15 33.54
CA ILE A 454 -37.79 9.10 34.81
C ILE A 454 -36.45 8.45 34.55
N HIS A 455 -35.37 9.21 34.74
CA HIS A 455 -34.01 8.84 34.42
C HIS A 455 -33.21 8.56 35.69
N PHE A 456 -32.52 7.42 35.72
CA PHE A 456 -31.59 7.02 36.77
C PHE A 456 -30.21 6.91 36.16
N ILE A 457 -29.30 7.79 36.58
CA ILE A 457 -27.93 7.84 36.08
C ILE A 457 -27.01 7.45 37.23
N PHE A 458 -26.35 6.30 37.12
CA PHE A 458 -25.37 5.83 38.09
C PHE A 458 -23.97 5.96 37.50
N ASN A 459 -23.04 6.46 38.29
CA ASN A 459 -21.65 6.55 37.89
C ASN A 459 -20.75 6.09 39.04
N SER A 460 -19.87 5.16 38.72
CA SER A 460 -18.84 4.65 39.61
C SER A 460 -17.45 4.82 39.00
N ASN A 461 -16.53 5.35 39.80
CA ASN A 461 -15.16 5.67 39.37
C ASN A 461 -14.22 4.45 39.52
N ASN A 462 -12.96 4.60 39.10
CA ASN A 462 -11.91 3.56 39.12
C ASN A 462 -11.50 3.16 40.55
N ASN A 463 -12.37 2.45 41.26
CA ASN A 463 -12.06 1.76 42.51
C ASN A 463 -11.84 0.27 42.23
N LEU A 464 -11.02 -0.40 43.05
CA LEU A 464 -10.74 -1.85 42.91
C LEU A 464 -11.98 -2.73 43.17
N PHE A 465 -12.93 -2.25 43.98
CA PHE A 465 -14.20 -2.91 44.29
C PHE A 465 -15.32 -1.87 44.43
N GLY A 466 -16.54 -2.24 44.05
CA GLY A 466 -17.77 -1.46 44.27
C GLY A 466 -18.41 -1.75 45.63
N GLY A 467 -19.45 -0.99 46.00
CA GLY A 467 -20.27 -1.20 47.19
C GLY A 467 -21.39 -2.23 46.97
N LYS A 468 -22.25 -2.45 47.97
CA LYS A 468 -23.42 -3.36 47.84
C LYS A 468 -24.52 -2.83 46.89
N GLY A 469 -24.39 -1.60 46.42
CA GLY A 469 -25.23 -1.02 45.37
C GLY A 469 -26.63 -0.66 45.84
N PHE A 470 -27.58 -0.75 44.91
CA PHE A 470 -28.97 -0.42 45.12
C PHE A 470 -29.89 -1.31 44.28
N LYS A 471 -31.16 -1.35 44.67
CA LYS A 471 -32.24 -1.99 43.93
C LYS A 471 -33.40 -1.02 43.81
N ILE A 472 -33.90 -0.84 42.60
CA ILE A 472 -35.08 -0.01 42.32
C ILE A 472 -36.19 -0.92 41.81
N ASN A 473 -37.37 -0.78 42.40
CA ASN A 473 -38.60 -1.40 41.94
C ASN A 473 -39.57 -0.29 41.52
N PHE A 474 -40.30 -0.49 40.42
CA PHE A 474 -41.31 0.46 39.98
C PHE A 474 -42.56 -0.24 39.48
N GLU A 475 -43.70 0.44 39.63
CA GLU A 475 -45.04 -0.03 39.25
C GLU A 475 -45.87 1.14 38.73
N ARG A 476 -46.65 0.92 37.65
CA ARG A 476 -47.56 1.92 37.08
C ARG A 476 -49.00 1.61 37.48
N SER A 477 -49.79 2.65 37.77
CA SER A 477 -51.23 2.47 38.02
C SER A 477 -51.93 1.93 36.77
N LYS A 478 -52.78 0.91 36.96
CA LYS A 478 -53.64 0.36 35.88
C LYS A 478 -54.77 1.29 35.45
N TYR A 479 -55.03 2.34 36.23
CA TYR A 479 -56.16 3.26 36.04
C TYR A 479 -55.66 4.60 35.51
N ASN A 480 -56.17 4.98 34.34
CA ASN A 480 -56.20 6.36 33.88
C ASN A 480 -57.23 7.09 34.77
N TYR A 481 -56.82 8.17 35.43
CA TYR A 481 -57.78 9.14 35.96
C TYR A 481 -58.14 10.15 34.88
#